data_AF-A0A1C7P1W3-F1
#
_entry.id   AF-A0A1C7P1W3-F1
#
_cell.length_a   1.000
_cell.length_b   1.000
_cell.length_c   1.000
_cell.angle_alpha   90.00
_cell.angle_beta   90.00
_cell.angle_gamma   90.00
#
_symmetry.space_group_name_H-M   'P 1'
#
loop_
_entity.id
_entity.type
_entity.pdbx_description
1 polymer ?
#
loop_
_entity_poly.entity_id
_entity_poly.type
_entity_poly.pdbx_seq_one_letter_code
_entity_poly.pdbx_strand_id
1 'polypeptide(L)'
;MTDSDGHPEPEQIALGPILAALADPLRRRVIAELARAPDGTERTCASFNLPVTKSTLTHHFKVLRESGLVRQVDRGNSRAACLRRADIEAKLPGLLSLVAADETTGQG
;
A
#
# COMPACT_ATOMS: atom_id res chain seq x y z
N MET A 1 9.57 -17.24 -4.79
CA MET A 1 10.18 -17.30 -3.44
C MET A 1 10.09 -15.89 -2.92
N THR A 2 9.42 -15.68 -1.79
CA THR A 2 9.20 -14.35 -1.21
C THR A 2 10.51 -13.84 -0.59
N ASP A 3 10.80 -12.54 -0.70
CA ASP A 3 11.98 -11.90 -0.10
C ASP A 3 12.03 -12.16 1.43
N SER A 4 13.18 -12.01 2.10
CA SER A 4 13.37 -12.40 3.52
C SER A 4 12.43 -11.72 4.53
N ASP A 5 11.69 -10.68 4.14
CA ASP A 5 10.66 -10.03 4.96
C ASP A 5 9.21 -10.41 4.55
N GLY A 6 9.01 -11.26 3.54
CA GLY A 6 7.66 -11.65 3.10
C GLY A 6 7.05 -10.71 2.05
N HIS A 7 7.87 -9.94 1.32
CA HIS A 7 7.43 -9.18 0.14
C HIS A 7 7.34 -10.10 -1.07
N PRO A 8 6.20 -10.14 -1.79
CA PRO A 8 6.12 -10.87 -3.04
C PRO A 8 7.14 -10.30 -4.04
N GLU A 9 7.81 -11.19 -4.77
CA GLU A 9 8.65 -10.80 -5.91
C GLU A 9 7.83 -9.96 -6.91
N PRO A 10 8.45 -9.07 -7.69
CA PRO A 10 7.75 -8.31 -8.73
C PRO A 10 6.88 -9.19 -9.63
N GLU A 11 7.33 -10.41 -9.94
CA GLU A 11 6.56 -11.36 -10.76
C GLU A 11 5.37 -12.01 -10.05
N GLN A 12 5.35 -12.01 -8.72
CA GLN A 12 4.23 -12.53 -7.91
C GLN A 12 3.13 -11.49 -7.68
N ILE A 13 3.35 -10.25 -8.12
CA ILE A 13 2.33 -9.20 -8.10
C ILE A 13 1.21 -9.61 -9.05
N ALA A 14 0.08 -10.02 -8.48
CA ALA A 14 -1.11 -10.46 -9.20
C ALA A 14 -2.27 -9.52 -8.92
N LEU A 15 -3.15 -9.38 -9.91
CA LEU A 15 -4.33 -8.51 -9.83
C LEU A 15 -5.26 -8.91 -8.67
N GLY A 16 -5.47 -10.20 -8.43
CA GLY A 16 -6.36 -10.68 -7.36
C GLY A 16 -6.00 -10.16 -5.96
N PRO A 17 -4.78 -10.43 -5.44
CA PRO A 17 -4.30 -9.89 -4.17
C PRO A 17 -4.34 -8.37 -4.09
N ILE A 18 -4.01 -7.67 -5.19
CA ILE A 18 -4.07 -6.22 -5.27
C ILE A 18 -5.52 -5.72 -5.09
N LEU A 19 -6.47 -6.28 -5.84
CA LEU A 19 -7.87 -5.88 -5.74
C LEU A 19 -8.46 -6.22 -4.38
N ALA A 20 -8.11 -7.37 -3.79
CA ALA A 20 -8.51 -7.72 -2.43
C ALA A 20 -7.94 -6.75 -1.38
N ALA A 21 -6.72 -6.26 -1.58
CA ALA A 21 -6.14 -5.23 -0.75
C ALA A 21 -6.84 -3.87 -0.94
N LEU A 22 -7.17 -3.48 -2.16
CA LEU A 22 -7.87 -2.22 -2.48
C LEU A 22 -9.38 -2.22 -2.19
N ALA A 23 -9.98 -3.39 -1.95
CA ALA A 23 -11.39 -3.52 -1.60
C ALA A 23 -11.73 -2.87 -0.24
N ASP A 24 -10.74 -2.69 0.62
CA ASP A 24 -10.90 -2.01 1.91
C ASP A 24 -10.66 -0.50 1.74
N PRO A 25 -11.61 0.36 2.20
CA PRO A 25 -11.53 1.80 1.97
C PRO A 25 -10.36 2.46 2.69
N LEU A 26 -9.93 1.94 3.85
CA LEU A 26 -8.80 2.50 4.58
C LEU A 26 -7.48 2.16 3.89
N ARG A 27 -7.35 0.92 3.41
CA ARG A 27 -6.19 0.51 2.61
C ARG A 27 -6.13 1.28 1.29
N ARG A 28 -7.27 1.45 0.61
CA ARG A 28 -7.35 2.26 -0.62
C ARG A 28 -6.92 3.69 -0.38
N ARG A 29 -7.36 4.32 0.72
CA ARG A 29 -6.93 5.66 1.12
C ARG A 29 -5.42 5.76 1.33
N VAL A 30 -4.81 4.80 2.03
CA VAL A 30 -3.34 4.75 2.24
C VAL A 30 -2.62 4.72 0.89
N ILE A 31 -3.07 3.89 -0.04
CA ILE A 31 -2.46 3.78 -1.37
C ILE A 31 -2.70 5.03 -2.21
N ALA A 32 -3.89 5.62 -2.16
CA ALA A 32 -4.19 6.88 -2.84
C ALA A 32 -3.29 8.03 -2.34
N GLU A 33 -3.11 8.16 -1.02
CA GLU A 33 -2.20 9.15 -0.44
C GLU A 33 -0.75 8.92 -0.88
N LEU A 34 -0.28 7.69 -0.89
CA LEU A 34 1.06 7.36 -1.39
C LEU A 34 1.21 7.56 -2.91
N ALA A 35 0.16 7.30 -3.68
CA ALA A 35 0.14 7.47 -5.14
C ALA A 35 0.07 8.94 -5.56
N ARG A 36 -0.41 9.83 -4.69
CA ARG A 36 -0.35 11.30 -4.89
C ARG A 36 0.98 11.90 -4.44
N ALA A 37 1.69 11.22 -3.55
CA ALA A 37 3.00 11.65 -3.11
C ALA A 37 4.06 11.42 -4.21
N PRO A 38 5.17 12.19 -4.19
CA PRO A 38 6.29 11.98 -5.09
C PRO A 38 6.83 10.54 -5.02
N ASP A 39 7.41 10.08 -6.13
CA ASP A 39 8.05 8.76 -6.19
C ASP A 39 9.14 8.59 -5.13
N GLY A 40 9.14 7.42 -4.50
CA GLY A 40 10.06 7.12 -3.39
C GLY A 40 9.65 7.74 -2.05
N THR A 41 8.46 8.32 -1.93
CA THR A 41 7.97 8.81 -0.63
C THR A 41 7.78 7.65 0.34
N GLU A 42 8.57 7.66 1.41
CA GLU A 42 8.42 6.76 2.55
C GLU A 42 7.56 7.44 3.63
N ARG A 43 6.50 6.78 4.10
CA ARG A 43 5.71 7.26 5.25
C ARG A 43 5.64 6.22 6.33
N THR A 44 5.76 6.64 7.59
CA THR A 44 5.59 5.71 8.72
C THR A 44 4.14 5.23 8.78
N CYS A 45 3.91 3.97 9.16
CA CYS A 45 2.55 3.43 9.29
C CYS A 45 1.66 4.32 10.19
N ALA A 46 2.24 4.94 11.22
CA ALA A 46 1.55 5.85 12.12
C ALA A 46 1.20 7.22 11.50
N SER A 47 1.90 7.65 10.44
CA SER A 47 1.68 8.95 9.78
C SER A 47 0.36 9.05 9.03
N PHE A 48 -0.30 7.92 8.75
CA PHE A 48 -1.55 7.90 7.98
C PHE A 48 -2.79 8.29 8.79
N ASN A 49 -2.67 8.50 10.11
CA ASN A 49 -3.76 8.95 10.99
C ASN A 49 -5.11 8.24 10.73
N LEU A 50 -5.06 6.93 10.47
CA LEU A 50 -6.28 6.14 10.23
C LEU A 50 -7.08 6.05 11.55
N PRO A 51 -8.42 6.14 11.51
CA PRO A 51 -9.29 6.06 12.69
C PRO A 51 -9.46 4.61 13.17
N VAL A 52 -8.34 3.92 13.39
CA VAL A 52 -8.30 2.49 13.77
C VAL A 52 -7.28 2.23 14.86
N THR A 53 -7.40 1.08 15.53
CA THR A 53 -6.44 0.67 16.55
C THR A 53 -5.07 0.37 15.95
N LYS A 54 -4.01 0.40 16.77
CA LYS A 54 -2.65 -0.02 16.36
C LYS A 54 -2.59 -1.44 15.79
N SER A 55 -3.43 -2.35 16.30
CA SER A 55 -3.51 -3.73 15.81
C SER A 55 -4.08 -3.78 14.39
N THR A 56 -5.20 -3.09 14.16
CA THR A 56 -5.85 -2.99 12.85
C THR A 56 -4.94 -2.30 11.83
N LEU A 57 -4.25 -1.23 12.22
CA LEU A 57 -3.24 -0.55 11.41
C LEU A 57 -2.17 -1.54 10.94
N THR A 58 -1.57 -2.28 11.86
CA THR A 58 -0.54 -3.28 11.57
C THR A 58 -1.06 -4.36 10.61
N HIS A 59 -2.31 -4.80 10.79
CA HIS A 59 -2.95 -5.76 9.90
C HIS A 59 -3.12 -5.20 8.48
N HIS A 60 -3.62 -3.97 8.33
CA HIS A 60 -3.77 -3.33 7.02
C HIS A 60 -2.44 -3.23 6.27
N PHE A 61 -1.38 -2.77 6.96
CA PHE A 61 -0.04 -2.68 6.36
C PHE A 61 0.52 -4.05 6.00
N LYS A 62 0.28 -5.08 6.81
CA LYS A 62 0.64 -6.46 6.48
C LYS A 62 -0.04 -6.92 5.18
N VAL A 63 -1.34 -6.70 5.04
CA VAL A 63 -2.09 -7.06 3.81
C VAL A 63 -1.57 -6.28 2.59
N LEU A 64 -1.32 -4.98 2.72
CA LEU A 64 -0.74 -4.15 1.64
C LEU A 64 0.67 -4.63 1.22
N ARG A 65 1.44 -5.14 2.18
CA ARG A 65 2.77 -5.72 1.94
C ARG A 65 2.66 -7.04 1.19
N GLU A 66 1.77 -7.92 1.66
CA GLU A 66 1.53 -9.24 1.07
C GLU A 66 0.91 -9.15 -0.33
N SER A 67 0.17 -8.08 -0.63
CA SER A 67 -0.36 -7.82 -1.97
C SER A 67 0.69 -7.25 -2.94
N GLY A 68 1.87 -6.87 -2.44
CA GLY A 68 2.93 -6.27 -3.24
C GLY A 68 2.73 -4.79 -3.58
N LEU A 69 1.73 -4.12 -2.98
CA LEU A 69 1.47 -2.69 -3.22
C LEU A 69 2.52 -1.81 -2.54
N VAL A 70 2.97 -2.19 -1.35
CA VAL A 70 3.95 -1.44 -0.57
C VAL A 70 5.12 -2.31 -0.17
N ARG A 71 6.29 -1.69 -0.08
CA ARG A 71 7.46 -2.22 0.61
C ARG A 71 7.50 -1.60 2.00
N GLN A 72 7.66 -2.43 3.03
CA GLN A 72 7.87 -1.97 4.40
C GLN A 72 9.36 -2.08 4.74
N VAL A 73 9.88 -1.06 5.42
CA VAL A 73 11.27 -0.99 5.89
C VAL A 73 11.25 -0.61 7.37
N ASP A 74 11.96 -1.37 8.21
CA ASP A 74 12.11 -1.05 9.62
C ASP A 74 13.04 0.16 9.81
N ARG A 75 12.50 1.26 10.35
CA ARG A 75 13.19 2.49 10.73
C ARG A 75 13.33 2.56 12.26
N GLY A 76 13.89 1.50 12.85
CA GLY A 76 14.18 1.40 14.29
C GLY A 76 12.93 1.40 15.19
N ASN A 77 12.32 2.56 15.42
CA ASN A 77 11.15 2.73 16.28
C ASN A 77 9.81 2.72 15.51
N SER A 78 9.84 2.62 14.18
CA SER A 78 8.63 2.58 13.34
C SER A 78 8.89 1.85 12.03
N ARG A 79 7.83 1.34 11.41
CA ARG A 79 7.89 0.80 10.04
C ARG A 79 7.49 1.88 9.06
N ALA A 80 8.33 2.12 8.07
CA ALA A 80 8.04 2.98 6.94
C ALA A 80 7.50 2.14 5.79
N ALA A 81 6.43 2.60 5.15
CA ALA A 81 5.88 2.03 3.94
C ALA A 81 6.20 2.93 2.75
N CYS A 82 6.72 2.33 1.68
CA CYS A 82 6.97 2.97 0.39
C CYS A 82 6.13 2.28 -0.68
N LEU A 83 5.51 3.05 -1.56
CA LEU A 83 4.75 2.51 -2.69
C LEU A 83 5.70 1.88 -3.71
N ARG A 84 5.38 0.68 -4.18
CA ARG A 84 6.12 0.02 -5.28
C ARG A 84 5.63 0.50 -6.64
N ARG A 85 5.65 1.82 -6.88
CA ARG A 85 5.06 2.42 -8.09
C ARG A 85 5.56 1.76 -9.37
N ALA A 86 6.87 1.66 -9.53
CA ALA A 86 7.48 1.11 -10.75
C ALA A 86 7.02 -0.33 -11.03
N ASP A 87 6.98 -1.19 -10.00
CA ASP A 87 6.52 -2.57 -10.16
C ASP A 87 5.04 -2.65 -10.54
N ILE A 88 4.20 -1.85 -9.87
CA ILE A 88 2.75 -1.84 -10.09
C ILE A 88 2.43 -1.26 -11.47
N GLU A 89 3.07 -0.17 -11.87
CA GLU A 89 2.85 0.46 -13.17
C GLU A 89 3.32 -0.44 -14.33
N ALA A 90 4.40 -1.21 -14.11
CA ALA A 90 4.87 -2.19 -15.09
C ALA A 90 3.91 -3.38 -15.26
N LYS A 91 3.24 -3.82 -14.19
CA LYS A 91 2.32 -4.98 -14.20
C LYS A 91 0.87 -4.60 -14.52
N LEU A 92 0.42 -3.46 -13.99
CA LEU A 92 -0.96 -2.98 -13.98
C LEU A 92 -0.96 -1.47 -14.30
N PRO A 93 -0.59 -1.09 -15.53
CA PRO A 93 -0.50 0.31 -15.92
C PRO A 93 -1.83 1.04 -15.73
N GLY A 94 -1.78 2.21 -15.10
CA GLY A 94 -2.92 3.07 -14.85
C GLY A 94 -3.71 2.76 -13.56
N LEU A 95 -3.44 1.64 -12.88
CA LEU A 95 -4.15 1.28 -11.65
C LEU A 95 -3.93 2.32 -10.55
N LEU A 96 -2.69 2.76 -10.35
CA LEU A 96 -2.37 3.75 -9.32
C LEU A 96 -3.00 5.10 -9.64
N SER A 97 -3.09 5.46 -10.92
CA SER A 97 -3.82 6.65 -11.35
C SER A 97 -5.31 6.54 -11.05
N LEU A 98 -5.92 5.37 -11.26
CA LEU A 98 -7.33 5.14 -10.92
C LEU A 98 -7.57 5.23 -9.41
N VAL A 99 -6.71 4.59 -8.60
CA VAL A 99 -6.81 4.65 -7.13
C VAL A 99 -6.55 6.06 -6.60
N ALA A 100 -5.64 6.81 -7.21
CA ALA A 100 -5.37 8.20 -6.85
C ALA A 100 -6.48 9.16 -7.32
N ALA A 101 -7.17 8.86 -8.43
CA ALA A 101 -8.30 9.62 -8.94
C ALA A 101 -9.62 9.25 -8.25
N ASP A 102 -9.69 8.08 -7.60
CA ASP A 102 -10.82 7.67 -6.77
C ASP A 102 -10.87 8.55 -5.51
N GLU A 103 -11.43 9.75 -5.69
CA GLU A 103 -11.96 10.64 -4.65
C GLU A 103 -13.34 10.17 -4.18
N THR A 104 -13.74 8.93 -4.49
CA THR A 104 -15.10 8.46 -4.27
C THR A 104 -15.28 7.89 -2.86
N THR A 105 -15.70 8.80 -1.99
CA THR A 105 -16.63 8.59 -0.87
C THR A 105 -16.05 8.01 0.41
N GLY A 106 -15.63 8.93 1.29
CA GLY A 106 -15.48 8.71 2.72
C GLY A 106 -15.84 9.95 3.54
N GLN A 107 -16.80 10.75 3.09
CA GLN A 107 -17.49 11.81 3.84
C GLN A 107 -18.94 11.84 3.34
N GLY A 108 -19.86 11.29 4.12
CA GLY A 108 -21.30 11.24 3.82
C GLY A 108 -21.92 9.88 4.08
#